data_AF-A0A821L9G3-F1
#
_entry.id   AF-A0A821L9G3-F1
#
_cell.length_a   1.000
_cell.length_b   1.000
_cell.length_c   1.000
_cell.angle_alpha   90.00
_cell.angle_beta   90.00
_cell.angle_gamma   90.00
#
_symmetry.space_group_name_H-M   'P 1'
#
loop_
_entity.id
_entity.type
_entity.pdbx_description
1 polymer ?
#
loop_
_entity_poly.entity_id
_entity_poly.type
_entity_poly.pdbx_seq_one_letter_code
_entity_poly.pdbx_strand_id
1 'polypeptide(L)'
;MFTEVRKGYEQASIKTKQRPNQGIVETLTNLRERSLLYIDELAYENSDRILPLNGNQPTLAKFRVQDNDLPHILESLRTATMISHLDLRYNRITDEGASIIADYLT
;
A
#
# COMPACT_ATOMS: atom_id res chain seq x y z
N MET A 1 -6.85 1.02 10.94
CA MET A 1 -6.38 1.89 9.84
C MET A 1 -6.07 1.09 8.58
N PHE A 2 -5.07 0.20 8.59
CA PHE A 2 -4.70 -0.62 7.42
C PHE A 2 -5.81 -1.52 6.88
N THR A 3 -6.79 -1.89 7.72
CA THR A 3 -8.02 -2.58 7.28
C THR A 3 -8.80 -1.80 6.22
N GLU A 4 -8.91 -0.49 6.36
CA GLU A 4 -9.67 0.34 5.41
C GLU A 4 -8.89 0.56 4.12
N VAL A 5 -7.57 0.74 4.22
CA VAL A 5 -6.66 0.74 3.05
C VAL A 5 -6.80 -0.56 2.27
N ARG A 6 -6.76 -1.71 2.94
CA ARG A 6 -6.92 -3.03 2.30
C ARG A 6 -8.26 -3.15 1.57
N LYS A 7 -9.37 -2.84 2.26
CA LYS A 7 -10.71 -2.92 1.66
C LYS A 7 -10.81 -1.99 0.44
N GLY A 8 -10.34 -0.75 0.56
CA GLY A 8 -10.34 0.21 -0.54
C GLY A 8 -9.55 -0.30 -1.75
N TYR A 9 -8.36 -0.85 -1.51
CA TYR A 9 -7.52 -1.42 -2.56
C TYR A 9 -8.15 -2.64 -3.25
N GLU A 10 -8.69 -3.59 -2.48
CA GLU A 10 -9.37 -4.77 -3.02
C GLU A 10 -10.62 -4.38 -3.81
N GLN A 11 -11.43 -3.44 -3.30
CA GLN A 11 -12.62 -2.92 -3.99
C GLN A 11 -12.26 -2.21 -5.29
N ALA A 12 -11.24 -1.36 -5.29
CA ALA A 12 -10.76 -0.68 -6.49
C ALA A 12 -10.28 -1.68 -7.54
N SER A 13 -9.52 -2.70 -7.14
CA SER A 13 -9.03 -3.76 -8.03
C SER A 13 -10.19 -4.54 -8.67
N ILE A 14 -11.18 -4.94 -7.86
CA ILE A 14 -12.38 -5.66 -8.33
C ILE A 14 -13.19 -4.80 -9.31
N LYS A 15 -13.39 -3.51 -9.00
CA LYS A 15 -14.13 -2.56 -9.83
C LYS A 15 -13.53 -2.43 -11.23
N THR A 16 -12.20 -2.46 -11.35
CA THR A 16 -11.50 -2.40 -12.64
C THR A 16 -11.24 -3.77 -13.26
N LYS A 17 -11.77 -4.87 -12.70
CA LYS A 17 -11.51 -6.25 -13.12
C LYS A 17 -10.02 -6.63 -13.12
N GLN A 18 -9.21 -5.93 -12.33
CA GLN A 18 -7.81 -6.27 -12.13
C GLN A 18 -7.69 -7.28 -11.01
N ARG A 19 -6.92 -8.35 -11.23
CA ARG A 19 -6.58 -9.26 -10.13
C ARG A 19 -5.69 -8.51 -9.14
N PRO A 20 -6.05 -8.44 -7.85
CA PRO A 20 -5.22 -7.78 -6.85
C PRO A 20 -3.84 -8.41 -6.79
N ASN A 21 -2.80 -7.57 -6.78
CA ASN A 21 -1.44 -7.98 -6.50
C ASN A 21 -1.38 -8.62 -5.10
N GLN A 22 -0.98 -9.89 -5.06
CA GLN A 22 -1.03 -10.71 -3.84
C GLN A 22 -0.07 -10.23 -2.77
N GLY A 23 1.10 -9.70 -3.15
CA GLY A 23 2.06 -9.19 -2.18
C GLY A 23 1.55 -7.92 -1.48
N ILE A 24 0.78 -7.09 -2.18
CA ILE A 24 0.11 -5.92 -1.56
C ILE A 24 -0.95 -6.40 -0.56
N VAL A 25 -1.81 -7.35 -0.94
CA VAL A 25 -2.85 -7.92 -0.06
C VAL A 25 -2.22 -8.56 1.19
N GLU A 26 -1.17 -9.35 1.02
CA GLU A 26 -0.44 -10.00 2.11
C GLU A 26 0.21 -8.96 3.05
N THR A 27 0.88 -7.96 2.48
CA THR A 27 1.50 -6.87 3.26
C THR A 27 0.46 -6.14 4.10
N LEU A 28 -0.66 -5.73 3.51
CA LEU A 28 -1.75 -5.03 4.22
C LEU A 28 -2.41 -5.90 5.30
N THR A 29 -2.47 -7.22 5.09
CA THR A 29 -2.97 -8.17 6.09
C THR A 29 -2.01 -8.28 7.28
N ASN A 30 -0.72 -8.41 7.01
CA ASN A 30 0.30 -8.50 8.07
C ASN A 30 0.40 -7.21 8.88
N LEU A 31 0.24 -6.04 8.25
CA LEU A 31 0.21 -4.76 8.96
C LEU A 31 -0.96 -4.67 9.93
N ARG A 32 -2.15 -5.13 9.51
CA ARG A 32 -3.31 -5.23 10.40
C ARG A 32 -3.01 -6.11 11.62
N GLU A 33 -2.34 -7.25 11.44
CA GLU A 33 -2.01 -8.17 12.54
C GLU A 33 -0.96 -7.58 13.49
N ARG A 34 0.07 -6.91 12.97
CA ARG A 34 1.09 -6.24 13.78
C ARG A 34 0.50 -5.12 14.62
N SER A 35 -0.43 -4.33 14.06
CA SER A 35 -1.17 -3.32 14.81
C SER A 35 -1.98 -3.89 15.98
N LEU A 36 -2.35 -5.18 15.94
CA LEU A 36 -3.06 -5.85 17.02
C LEU A 36 -2.13 -6.45 18.08
N LEU A 37 -0.82 -6.57 17.80
CA LEU A 37 0.14 -7.36 18.60
C LEU A 37 1.19 -6.51 19.34
N TYR A 38 1.28 -5.19 19.13
CA TYR A 38 2.35 -4.36 19.69
C TYR A 38 1.81 -3.15 20.48
N ILE A 39 2.14 -3.11 21.78
CA ILE A 39 1.77 -2.09 22.78
C ILE A 39 3.02 -1.37 23.31
N ASP A 40 3.88 -0.88 22.41
CA ASP A 40 4.97 0.02 22.78
C ASP A 40 4.77 1.37 22.09
N GLU A 41 4.15 2.29 22.84
CA GLU A 41 3.44 3.48 22.38
C GLU A 41 4.33 4.46 21.58
N LEU A 42 5.62 4.55 21.92
CA LEU A 42 6.53 5.56 21.38
C LEU A 42 7.19 5.20 20.03
N ALA A 43 7.41 3.91 19.74
CA ALA A 43 7.89 3.46 18.42
C ALA A 43 6.73 3.25 17.43
N TYR A 44 5.52 3.05 17.96
CA TYR A 44 4.32 2.71 17.22
C TYR A 44 3.68 3.93 16.53
N GLU A 45 3.71 5.11 17.16
CA GLU A 45 3.09 6.34 16.63
C GLU A 45 3.57 6.72 15.21
N ASN A 46 4.80 6.38 14.85
CA ASN A 46 5.34 6.63 13.50
C ASN A 46 5.20 5.43 12.55
N SER A 47 5.18 4.20 13.07
CA SER A 47 5.08 2.97 12.25
C SER A 47 3.71 2.83 11.59
N ASP A 48 2.64 3.27 12.24
CA ASP A 48 1.27 3.13 11.73
C ASP A 48 0.92 4.15 10.63
N ARG A 49 1.76 5.17 10.43
CA ARG A 49 1.55 6.21 9.42
C ARG A 49 2.30 5.94 8.11
N ILE A 50 3.11 4.89 8.08
CA ILE A 50 3.87 4.44 6.91
C ILE A 50 3.13 3.26 6.31
N LEU A 51 2.88 3.31 5.00
CA LEU A 51 2.46 2.16 4.21
C LEU A 51 3.69 1.57 3.50
N PRO A 52 4.30 0.50 4.04
CA PRO A 52 5.53 -0.06 3.50
C PRO A 52 5.24 -1.02 2.34
N LEU A 53 5.24 -0.50 1.12
CA LEU A 53 5.12 -1.30 -0.11
C LEU A 53 6.46 -1.46 -0.82
N ASN A 54 7.59 -1.44 -0.11
CA ASN A 54 8.90 -1.59 -0.74
C ASN A 54 9.11 -3.01 -1.27
N GLY A 55 9.51 -3.12 -2.53
CA GLY A 55 9.59 -4.38 -3.29
C GLY A 55 10.75 -5.31 -2.90
N ASN A 56 11.57 -4.95 -1.91
CA ASN A 56 12.57 -5.81 -1.30
C ASN A 56 12.07 -6.53 -0.02
N GLN A 57 10.82 -6.32 0.40
CA GLN A 57 10.23 -7.10 1.48
C GLN A 57 9.84 -8.51 1.02
N PRO A 58 9.83 -9.52 1.92
CA PRO A 58 9.47 -10.89 1.55
C PRO A 58 8.11 -11.04 0.85
N THR A 59 7.10 -10.31 1.30
CA THR A 59 5.73 -10.33 0.73
C THR A 59 5.68 -9.78 -0.70
N LEU A 60 6.53 -8.80 -1.02
CA LEU A 60 6.53 -8.11 -2.31
C LEU A 60 7.68 -8.56 -3.23
N ALA A 61 8.67 -9.31 -2.75
CA ALA A 61 9.83 -9.71 -3.53
C ALA A 61 9.46 -10.43 -4.84
N LYS A 62 8.39 -11.25 -4.81
CA LYS A 62 7.82 -11.94 -5.97
C LYS A 62 6.67 -11.19 -6.64
N PHE A 63 6.14 -10.17 -5.99
CA PHE A 63 4.92 -9.46 -6.38
C PHE A 63 5.13 -7.94 -6.30
N ARG A 64 6.27 -7.47 -6.82
CA ARG A 64 6.63 -6.05 -6.79
C ARG A 64 5.51 -5.21 -7.38
N VAL A 65 5.28 -4.04 -6.79
CA VAL A 65 4.31 -3.06 -7.29
C VAL A 65 4.70 -2.68 -8.72
N GLN A 66 3.71 -2.66 -9.60
CA GLN A 66 3.81 -2.24 -10.99
C GLN A 66 2.91 -1.03 -11.24
N ASP A 67 3.07 -0.37 -12.38
CA ASP A 67 2.32 0.85 -12.73
C ASP A 67 0.80 0.66 -12.63
N ASN A 68 0.31 -0.51 -13.04
CA ASN A 68 -1.11 -0.86 -12.99
C ASN A 68 -1.66 -1.07 -11.57
N ASP A 69 -0.83 -1.26 -10.55
CA ASP A 69 -1.27 -1.37 -9.16
C ASP A 69 -1.52 0.01 -8.53
N LEU A 70 -0.90 1.07 -9.07
CA LEU A 70 -0.89 2.42 -8.49
C LEU A 70 -2.28 3.05 -8.40
N PRO A 71 -3.15 3.01 -9.43
CA PRO A 71 -4.48 3.62 -9.30
C PRO A 71 -5.28 3.08 -8.12
N HIS A 72 -5.18 1.78 -7.84
CA HIS A 72 -5.89 1.12 -6.73
C HIS A 72 -5.26 1.43 -5.38
N ILE A 73 -3.93 1.46 -5.30
CA ILE A 73 -3.22 1.89 -4.08
C ILE A 73 -3.63 3.32 -3.74
N LEU A 74 -3.51 4.24 -4.69
CA LEU A 74 -3.73 5.67 -4.49
C LEU A 74 -5.20 5.98 -4.16
N GLU A 75 -6.14 5.28 -4.80
CA GLU A 75 -7.57 5.37 -4.44
C GLU A 75 -7.82 4.96 -2.99
N SER A 76 -7.18 3.86 -2.54
CA SER A 76 -7.32 3.40 -1.16
C SER A 76 -6.72 4.37 -0.13
N LEU A 77 -5.77 5.21 -0.55
CA LEU A 77 -5.17 6.23 0.31
C LEU A 77 -6.03 7.49 0.44
N ARG A 78 -6.93 7.77 -0.52
CA ARG A 78 -7.83 8.95 -0.44
C ARG A 78 -8.72 8.92 0.81
N THR A 79 -9.08 7.74 1.29
CA THR A 79 -9.90 7.56 2.50
C THR A 79 -9.07 7.30 3.76
N ALA A 80 -7.77 7.04 3.62
CA ALA A 80 -6.86 6.68 4.71
C ALA A 80 -6.09 7.89 5.24
N THR A 81 -6.81 8.86 5.82
CA THR A 81 -6.32 10.19 6.24
C THR A 81 -5.13 10.21 7.22
N MET A 82 -4.81 9.07 7.83
CA MET A 82 -3.75 8.96 8.81
C MET A 82 -2.41 8.47 8.23
N ILE A 83 -2.44 7.86 7.03
CA ILE A 83 -1.23 7.48 6.30
C ILE A 83 -0.58 8.76 5.76
N SER A 84 0.68 8.97 6.10
CA SER A 84 1.45 10.15 5.69
C SER A 84 2.68 9.81 4.87
N HIS A 85 3.06 8.53 4.82
CA HIS A 85 4.23 8.05 4.11
C HIS A 85 3.87 6.78 3.33
N LEU A 86 4.34 6.70 2.08
CA LEU A 86 4.21 5.54 1.21
C LEU A 86 5.61 5.15 0.73
N ASP A 87 6.08 3.96 1.10
CA ASP A 87 7.39 3.46 0.65
C ASP A 87 7.22 2.56 -0.57
N LEU A 88 7.72 3.01 -1.73
CA LEU A 88 7.67 2.28 -3.01
C LEU A 88 9.05 1.85 -3.52
N ARG A 89 10.10 1.94 -2.69
CA ARG A 89 11.46 1.57 -3.13
C ARG A 89 11.52 0.12 -3.60
N TYR A 90 12.43 -0.19 -4.52
CA TYR A 90 12.67 -1.56 -5.04
C TYR A 90 11.48 -2.21 -5.78
N ASN A 91 10.54 -1.43 -6.30
CA ASN A 91 9.44 -1.91 -7.14
C ASN A 91 9.75 -1.83 -8.64
N ARG A 92 8.76 -2.13 -9.49
CA ARG A 92 8.84 -2.07 -10.95
C ARG A 92 7.92 -0.95 -11.47
N ILE A 93 8.17 0.26 -11.00
CA ILE A 93 7.45 1.46 -11.40
C ILE A 93 8.24 2.14 -12.52
N THR A 94 7.61 2.39 -13.65
CA THR A 94 8.21 3.09 -14.80
C THR A 94 7.82 4.57 -14.79
N ASP A 95 8.20 5.31 -15.84
CA ASP A 95 7.78 6.70 -16.02
C ASP A 95 6.25 6.85 -16.10
N GLU A 96 5.54 5.82 -16.61
CA GLU A 96 4.08 5.79 -16.64
C GLU A 96 3.50 5.80 -15.22
N GLY A 97 4.02 4.94 -14.34
CA GLY A 97 3.61 4.93 -12.95
C GLY A 97 4.03 6.18 -12.18
N ALA A 98 5.19 6.76 -12.50
CA ALA A 98 5.60 8.05 -11.93
C ALA A 98 4.62 9.18 -12.30
N SER A 99 4.12 9.20 -13.53
CA SER A 99 3.08 10.16 -13.96
C SER A 99 1.78 9.98 -13.17
N ILE A 100 1.33 8.73 -12.95
CA ILE A 100 0.13 8.43 -12.15
C ILE A 100 0.28 8.95 -10.70
N ILE A 101 1.47 8.79 -10.11
CA ILE A 101 1.77 9.31 -8.77
C ILE A 101 1.77 10.84 -8.77
N ALA A 102 2.38 11.47 -9.77
CA ALA A 102 2.41 12.92 -9.89
C ALA A 102 0.99 13.51 -9.97
N ASP A 103 0.12 12.94 -10.80
CA ASP A 103 -1.26 13.36 -10.95
C ASP A 103 -2.05 13.28 -9.64
N TYR A 104 -1.78 12.25 -8.82
CA TYR A 104 -2.41 12.09 -7.51
C TYR A 104 -1.99 13.16 -6.49
N LEU A 105 -0.77 13.68 -6.60
CA LEU A 105 -0.20 14.66 -5.67
C LEU A 105 -0.60 16.12 -5.98
N THR A 106 -1.30 16.34 -7.09
CA THR A 106 -1.86 17.63 -7.51
C THR A 106 -3.26 17.87 -6.97
#